data_AF-A0A444JG24-F1
#
_entry.id   AF-A0A444JG24-F1
#
_cell.length_a   1.000
_cell.length_b   1.000
_cell.length_c   1.000
_cell.angle_alpha   90.00
_cell.angle_beta   90.00
_cell.angle_gamma   90.00
#
_symmetry.space_group_name_H-M   'P 1'
#
loop_
_entity.id
_entity.type
_entity.pdbx_description
1 polymer ?
#
loop_
_entity_poly.entity_id
_entity_poly.type
_entity_poly.pdbx_seq_one_letter_code
_entity_poly.pdbx_strand_id
1 'polypeptide(L)'
;MQIIIFEPGGAPVAEKMVRNREVPKMTAGRAVLVELMNRYLAGLLDPFITLIEVHKLMYFMQEAGEPLRLKYTKAPYGPYAENLRHVLHVIEGHLLTGYADGGDIPDKQLKLLPGAVKDASDFLLHHPDTRARFDRVADLVEGFESPFGLELLSTVHWVIHKNSVSAVDEAIRRVHAWSNRKMQFTPRQIGLADMLSNKGWGTDRVTVMV
;
A
#
# COMPACT_ATOMS: atom_id res chain seq x y z
N MET A 1 -15.17 -37.49 -41.54
CA MET A 1 -15.34 -36.88 -40.20
C MET A 1 -14.69 -35.52 -40.23
N GLN A 2 -15.46 -34.47 -39.98
CA GLN A 2 -14.97 -33.09 -39.98
C GLN A 2 -14.93 -32.63 -38.51
N ILE A 3 -13.73 -32.35 -38.01
CA ILE A 3 -13.53 -31.86 -36.64
C ILE A 3 -13.41 -30.34 -36.74
N ILE A 4 -14.38 -29.63 -36.16
CA ILE A 4 -14.34 -28.17 -36.02
C ILE A 4 -13.79 -27.89 -34.62
N ILE A 5 -12.59 -27.33 -34.56
CA ILE A 5 -11.97 -26.86 -33.31
C ILE A 5 -12.46 -25.42 -33.09
N PHE A 6 -13.15 -25.19 -31.98
CA PHE A 6 -13.46 -23.84 -31.50
C PHE A 6 -12.34 -23.40 -30.54
N GLU A 7 -11.75 -22.24 -30.79
CA GLU A 7 -10.90 -21.58 -29.79
C GLU A 7 -11.77 -21.22 -28.57
N PRO A 8 -11.30 -21.49 -27.33
CA PRO A 8 -12.03 -21.05 -26.15
C PRO A 8 -12.12 -19.53 -26.20
N GLY A 9 -13.35 -18.99 -26.26
CA GLY A 9 -13.59 -17.56 -26.23
C GLY A 9 -12.91 -16.96 -25.02
N GLY A 10 -11.77 -16.29 -25.25
CA GLY A 10 -11.00 -15.63 -24.21
C GLY A 10 -11.92 -14.70 -23.44
N ALA A 11 -11.81 -14.73 -22.11
CA ALA A 11 -12.49 -13.77 -21.25
C ALA A 11 -12.28 -12.36 -21.83
N PRO A 12 -13.32 -11.52 -21.91
CA PRO A 12 -13.18 -10.21 -22.53
C PRO A 12 -12.01 -9.48 -21.87
N VAL A 13 -10.99 -9.17 -22.67
CA VAL A 13 -9.79 -8.44 -22.26
C VAL A 13 -10.25 -7.23 -21.46
N ALA A 14 -9.79 -7.07 -20.22
CA ALA A 14 -10.26 -6.06 -19.28
C ALA A 14 -10.37 -4.66 -19.93
N GLU A 15 -9.51 -4.36 -20.90
CA GLU A 15 -9.54 -3.18 -21.78
C GLU A 15 -10.91 -2.88 -22.41
N LYS A 16 -11.68 -3.89 -22.84
CA LYS A 16 -13.01 -3.71 -23.43
C LYS A 16 -14.08 -3.40 -22.37
N MET A 17 -13.92 -3.89 -21.14
CA MET A 17 -14.86 -3.61 -20.04
C MET A 17 -14.70 -2.20 -19.48
N VAL A 18 -13.50 -1.62 -19.55
CA VAL A 18 -13.18 -0.25 -19.10
C VAL A 18 -13.92 0.81 -19.93
N ARG A 19 -14.18 0.55 -21.22
CA ARG A 19 -14.81 1.52 -22.12
C ARG A 19 -16.24 1.96 -21.73
N ASN A 20 -16.88 1.28 -20.78
CA ASN A 20 -18.27 1.56 -20.39
C ASN A 20 -18.42 2.11 -18.95
N ARG A 21 -17.31 2.54 -18.31
CA ARG A 21 -17.33 3.16 -16.99
C ARG A 21 -17.05 4.65 -17.08
N GLU A 22 -17.78 5.44 -16.29
CA GLU A 22 -17.50 6.87 -16.13
C GLU A 22 -16.07 7.06 -15.61
N VAL A 23 -15.35 8.03 -16.19
CA VAL A 23 -13.98 8.35 -15.77
C VAL A 23 -14.02 8.83 -14.31
N PRO A 24 -13.31 8.17 -13.38
CA PRO A 24 -13.34 8.54 -11.97
C PRO A 24 -12.66 9.89 -11.76
N LYS A 25 -13.32 10.78 -11.01
CA LYS A 25 -12.71 12.07 -10.60
C LYS A 25 -11.42 11.85 -9.81
N MET A 26 -10.40 12.68 -9.99
CA MET A 26 -9.24 12.63 -9.10
C MET A 26 -9.63 13.07 -7.68
N THR A 27 -9.07 12.40 -6.67
CA THR A 27 -9.27 12.72 -5.24
C THR A 27 -7.91 12.64 -4.55
N ALA A 28 -7.76 13.26 -3.38
CA ALA A 28 -6.51 13.20 -2.60
C ALA A 28 -6.03 11.76 -2.41
N GLY A 29 -6.92 10.84 -1.99
CA GLY A 29 -6.59 9.42 -1.82
C GLY A 29 -6.19 8.69 -3.10
N ARG A 30 -6.76 9.06 -4.26
CA ARG A 30 -6.38 8.48 -5.56
C ARG A 30 -5.04 9.02 -6.05
N ALA A 31 -4.80 10.32 -5.85
CA ALA A 31 -3.56 10.98 -6.24
C ALA A 31 -2.37 10.41 -5.46
N VAL A 32 -2.49 10.28 -4.12
CA VAL A 32 -1.40 9.70 -3.31
C VAL A 32 -1.20 8.21 -3.57
N LEU A 33 -2.26 7.46 -3.89
CA LEU A 33 -2.10 6.07 -4.31
C LEU A 33 -1.20 5.99 -5.56
N VAL A 34 -1.51 6.78 -6.59
CA VAL A 34 -0.72 6.81 -7.83
C VAL A 34 0.72 7.28 -7.59
N GLU A 35 0.89 8.36 -6.83
CA GLU A 35 2.23 8.91 -6.55
C GLU A 35 3.08 7.98 -5.67
N LEU A 36 2.49 7.31 -4.68
CA LEU A 36 3.22 6.34 -3.85
C LEU A 36 3.62 5.11 -4.68
N MET A 37 2.76 4.62 -5.57
CA MET A 37 3.13 3.56 -6.52
C MET A 37 4.29 4.01 -7.41
N ASN A 38 4.22 5.22 -7.96
CA ASN A 38 5.26 5.79 -8.82
C ASN A 38 6.60 5.94 -8.07
N ARG A 39 6.56 6.49 -6.85
CA ARG A 39 7.74 6.65 -6.00
C ARG A 39 8.37 5.32 -5.61
N TYR A 40 7.55 4.33 -5.26
CA TYR A 40 8.00 2.97 -4.94
C TYR A 40 8.70 2.32 -6.15
N LEU A 41 8.12 2.41 -7.34
CA LEU A 41 8.72 1.90 -8.58
C LEU A 41 10.02 2.63 -8.95
N ALA A 42 10.14 3.93 -8.63
CA ALA A 42 11.35 4.71 -8.88
C ALA A 42 12.49 4.42 -7.89
N GLY A 43 12.19 3.94 -6.68
CA GLY A 43 13.18 3.59 -5.65
C GLY A 43 13.77 2.18 -5.78
N LEU A 44 13.30 1.40 -6.75
CA LEU A 44 13.44 -0.05 -6.73
C LEU A 44 14.59 -0.61 -7.57
N LEU A 45 15.09 -1.76 -7.10
CA LEU A 45 15.88 -2.74 -7.86
C LEU A 45 14.99 -3.67 -8.73
N ASP A 46 13.67 -3.67 -8.51
CA ASP A 46 12.68 -4.57 -9.11
C ASP A 46 11.59 -3.78 -9.87
N PRO A 47 11.34 -3.99 -11.17
CA PRO A 47 10.50 -3.08 -11.95
C PRO A 47 8.97 -3.30 -11.78
N PHE A 48 8.51 -3.85 -10.66
CA PHE A 48 7.08 -4.08 -10.42
C PHE A 48 6.63 -3.77 -8.99
N ILE A 49 5.32 -3.57 -8.85
CA ILE A 49 4.62 -3.39 -7.57
C ILE A 49 3.43 -4.34 -7.52
N THR A 50 3.20 -4.97 -6.36
CA THR A 50 2.05 -5.86 -6.17
C THR A 50 0.98 -5.23 -5.27
N LEU A 51 -0.19 -5.87 -5.22
CA LEU A 51 -1.28 -5.47 -4.35
C LEU A 51 -0.86 -5.40 -2.86
N ILE A 52 0.02 -6.30 -2.41
CA ILE A 52 0.58 -6.27 -1.04
C ILE A 52 1.28 -4.94 -0.76
N GLU A 53 2.13 -4.46 -1.66
CA GLU A 53 2.86 -3.21 -1.45
C GLU A 53 1.90 -2.02 -1.41
N VAL A 54 0.92 -1.98 -2.32
CA VAL A 54 -0.10 -0.91 -2.34
C VAL A 54 -0.88 -0.85 -1.03
N HIS A 55 -1.23 -2.00 -0.43
CA HIS A 55 -1.88 -2.01 0.89
C HIS A 55 -1.02 -1.37 1.98
N LYS A 56 0.30 -1.61 1.97
CA LYS A 56 1.24 -1.08 2.97
C LYS A 56 1.53 0.40 2.75
N LEU A 57 1.66 0.85 1.51
CA LEU A 57 1.82 2.27 1.18
C LEU A 57 0.59 3.07 1.62
N MET A 58 -0.61 2.58 1.30
CA MET A 58 -1.85 3.22 1.73
C MET A 58 -2.08 3.14 3.25
N TYR A 59 -1.47 2.16 3.92
CA TYR A 59 -1.48 2.06 5.38
C TYR A 59 -0.73 3.24 5.98
N PHE A 60 0.51 3.46 5.56
CA PHE A 60 1.30 4.59 6.04
C PHE A 60 0.68 5.94 5.68
N MET A 61 0.04 6.06 4.53
CA MET A 61 -0.69 7.29 4.18
C MET A 61 -1.82 7.59 5.15
N GLN A 62 -2.56 6.57 5.60
CA GLN A 62 -3.60 6.77 6.61
C GLN A 62 -3.01 7.09 7.99
N GLU A 63 -1.94 6.40 8.39
CA GLU A 63 -1.28 6.64 9.68
C GLU A 63 -0.56 8.02 9.69
N ALA A 64 -0.21 8.57 8.53
CA ALA A 64 0.23 9.96 8.37
C ALA A 64 -0.90 10.99 8.53
N GLY A 65 -2.15 10.55 8.69
CA GLY A 65 -3.32 11.39 8.94
C GLY A 65 -4.16 11.71 7.70
N GLU A 66 -3.94 11.07 6.56
CA GLU A 66 -4.82 11.24 5.40
C GLU A 66 -6.17 10.56 5.66
N PRO A 67 -7.32 11.24 5.44
CA PRO A 67 -8.64 10.74 5.83
C PRO A 67 -9.19 9.68 4.85
N LEU A 68 -8.45 8.58 4.65
CA LEU A 68 -8.75 7.52 3.67
C LEU A 68 -9.90 6.58 4.10
N ARG A 69 -10.25 6.56 5.40
CA ARG A 69 -11.30 5.69 5.98
C ARG A 69 -11.08 4.19 5.67
N LEU A 70 -9.83 3.77 5.53
CA LEU A 70 -9.43 2.38 5.34
C LEU A 70 -9.49 1.62 6.67
N LYS A 71 -10.13 0.45 6.65
CA LYS A 71 -10.37 -0.38 7.83
C LYS A 71 -9.27 -1.44 7.92
N TYR A 72 -8.12 -1.04 8.46
CA TYR A 72 -6.98 -1.95 8.57
C TYR A 72 -7.16 -3.01 9.66
N THR A 73 -6.77 -4.24 9.34
CA THR A 73 -6.69 -5.38 10.25
C THR A 73 -5.32 -6.07 10.14
N LYS A 74 -4.99 -6.86 11.16
CA LYS A 74 -3.80 -7.71 11.18
C LYS A 74 -3.96 -8.87 10.18
N ALA A 75 -3.10 -8.98 9.17
CA ALA A 75 -3.16 -10.03 8.14
C ALA A 75 -1.79 -10.70 7.87
N PRO A 76 -1.69 -11.77 7.06
CA PRO A 76 -0.45 -12.55 6.90
C PRO A 76 0.78 -11.74 6.46
N TYR A 77 0.61 -10.79 5.55
CA TYR A 77 1.68 -9.94 4.99
C TYR A 77 1.77 -8.56 5.64
N GLY A 78 1.18 -8.38 6.83
CA GLY A 78 1.12 -7.08 7.52
C GLY A 78 -0.29 -6.50 7.55
N PRO A 79 -0.43 -5.18 7.79
CA PRO A 79 -1.72 -4.50 7.79
C PRO A 79 -2.43 -4.62 6.44
N TYR A 80 -3.71 -5.00 6.46
CA TYR A 80 -4.55 -5.15 5.28
C TYR A 80 -5.89 -4.45 5.47
N ALA A 81 -6.37 -3.75 4.45
CA ALA A 81 -7.65 -3.05 4.48
C ALA A 81 -8.56 -3.55 3.36
N GLU A 82 -9.52 -4.39 3.70
CA GLU A 82 -10.42 -5.02 2.72
C GLU A 82 -11.10 -3.98 1.82
N ASN A 83 -11.51 -2.85 2.39
CA ASN A 83 -12.23 -1.81 1.67
C ASN A 83 -11.37 -1.01 0.66
N LEU A 84 -10.05 -1.24 0.59
CA LEU A 84 -9.22 -0.68 -0.48
C LEU A 84 -9.63 -1.21 -1.86
N ARG A 85 -10.22 -2.42 -1.94
CA ARG A 85 -10.75 -3.00 -3.19
C ARG A 85 -11.71 -2.08 -3.93
N HIS A 86 -12.51 -1.31 -3.19
CA HIS A 86 -13.48 -0.40 -3.79
C HIS A 86 -12.79 0.72 -4.54
N VAL A 87 -11.67 1.24 -4.01
CA VAL A 87 -10.88 2.26 -4.70
C VAL A 87 -10.26 1.66 -5.95
N LEU A 88 -9.62 0.50 -5.83
CA LEU A 88 -8.94 -0.19 -6.94
C LEU A 88 -9.91 -0.54 -8.08
N HIS A 89 -11.09 -1.06 -7.77
CA HIS A 89 -12.12 -1.33 -8.79
C HIS A 89 -12.60 -0.08 -9.53
N VAL A 90 -12.65 1.07 -8.86
CA VAL A 90 -13.11 2.34 -9.47
C VAL A 90 -12.03 2.92 -10.38
N ILE A 91 -10.75 2.76 -10.05
CA ILE A 91 -9.64 3.34 -10.82
C ILE A 91 -9.02 2.37 -11.83
N GLU A 92 -9.40 1.09 -11.81
CA GLU A 92 -9.01 0.08 -12.79
C GLU A 92 -9.39 0.52 -14.21
N GLY A 93 -8.40 0.50 -15.12
CA GLY A 93 -8.54 0.95 -16.50
C GLY A 93 -8.46 2.47 -16.69
N HIS A 94 -8.38 3.24 -15.61
CA HIS A 94 -8.32 4.70 -15.67
C HIS A 94 -7.00 5.25 -15.13
N LEU A 95 -6.57 4.82 -13.95
CA LEU A 95 -5.30 5.22 -13.34
C LEU A 95 -4.29 4.08 -13.26
N LEU A 96 -4.78 2.85 -13.13
CA LEU A 96 -3.96 1.64 -13.10
C LEU A 96 -4.67 0.45 -13.75
N THR A 97 -3.95 -0.64 -13.97
CA THR A 97 -4.48 -1.92 -14.41
C THR A 97 -3.90 -3.08 -13.61
N GLY A 98 -4.54 -4.24 -13.72
CA GLY A 98 -4.09 -5.50 -13.12
C GLY A 98 -4.90 -5.90 -11.89
N TYR A 99 -5.80 -5.05 -11.40
CA TYR A 99 -6.63 -5.40 -10.25
C TYR A 99 -7.83 -6.27 -10.64
N ALA A 100 -8.44 -6.08 -11.83
CA ALA A 100 -9.64 -6.80 -12.25
C ALA A 100 -9.44 -8.33 -12.31
N ASP A 101 -8.28 -8.78 -12.76
CA ASP A 101 -7.99 -10.20 -12.94
C ASP A 101 -7.51 -10.83 -11.62
N GLY A 102 -8.30 -11.70 -11.00
CA GLY A 102 -7.90 -12.41 -9.77
C GLY A 102 -8.18 -11.70 -8.44
N GLY A 103 -9.03 -10.66 -8.40
CA GLY A 103 -9.51 -10.05 -7.14
C GLY A 103 -8.41 -9.66 -6.13
N ASP A 104 -8.45 -10.21 -4.92
CA ASP A 104 -7.49 -9.87 -3.85
C ASP A 104 -6.30 -10.84 -3.73
N ILE A 105 -5.88 -11.46 -4.84
CA ILE A 105 -4.62 -12.22 -4.89
C ILE A 105 -3.45 -11.31 -4.47
N PRO A 106 -2.71 -11.61 -3.39
CA PRO A 106 -1.77 -10.67 -2.78
C PRO A 106 -0.60 -10.25 -3.68
N ASP A 107 -0.01 -11.19 -4.40
CA ASP A 107 1.20 -11.02 -5.23
C ASP A 107 0.89 -10.55 -6.67
N LYS A 108 -0.36 -10.21 -6.96
CA LYS A 108 -0.73 -9.72 -8.29
C LYS A 108 -0.08 -8.38 -8.57
N GLN A 109 0.48 -8.24 -9.77
CA GLN A 109 1.14 -7.01 -10.19
C GLN A 109 0.12 -5.96 -10.64
N LEU A 110 0.38 -4.71 -10.24
CA LEU A 110 -0.39 -3.54 -10.64
C LEU A 110 0.49 -2.64 -11.51
N LYS A 111 -0.11 -2.01 -12.52
CA LYS A 111 0.61 -1.13 -13.46
C LYS A 111 -0.09 0.21 -13.53
N LEU A 112 0.66 1.30 -13.38
CA LEU A 112 0.14 2.64 -13.63
C LEU A 112 -0.10 2.84 -15.12
N LEU A 113 -1.22 3.48 -15.47
CA LEU A 113 -1.53 3.84 -16.85
C LEU A 113 -0.83 5.15 -17.25
N PRO A 114 -0.53 5.35 -18.54
CA PRO A 114 0.02 6.61 -19.03
C PRO A 114 -0.86 7.81 -18.63
N GLY A 115 -0.22 8.91 -18.21
CA GLY A 115 -0.92 10.13 -17.77
C GLY A 115 -1.34 10.12 -16.29
N ALA A 116 -1.53 8.96 -15.67
CA ALA A 116 -2.01 8.87 -14.29
C ALA A 116 -1.10 9.63 -13.30
N VAL A 117 0.23 9.46 -13.43
CA VAL A 117 1.22 10.15 -12.59
C VAL A 117 1.14 11.66 -12.76
N LYS A 118 1.06 12.14 -14.02
CA LYS A 118 0.95 13.58 -14.29
C LYS A 118 -0.32 14.16 -13.66
N ASP A 119 -1.46 13.49 -13.84
CA ASP A 119 -2.74 13.95 -13.30
C ASP A 119 -2.76 13.95 -11.76
N ALA A 120 -2.11 12.97 -11.13
CA ALA A 120 -1.95 12.89 -9.69
C ALA A 120 -1.03 14.01 -9.15
N SER A 121 0.13 14.21 -9.77
CA SER A 121 1.06 15.30 -9.48
C SER A 121 0.40 16.67 -9.56
N ASP A 122 -0.31 16.95 -10.66
CA ASP A 122 -1.02 18.21 -10.89
C ASP A 122 -2.11 18.43 -9.82
N PHE A 123 -2.83 17.37 -9.44
CA PHE A 123 -3.80 17.42 -8.36
C PHE A 123 -3.14 17.78 -7.02
N LEU A 124 -2.03 17.14 -6.66
CA LEU A 124 -1.34 17.37 -5.39
C LEU A 124 -0.68 18.76 -5.29
N LEU A 125 -0.48 19.50 -6.39
CA LEU A 125 0.00 20.90 -6.33
C LEU A 125 -0.96 21.80 -5.57
N HIS A 126 -2.25 21.45 -5.58
CA HIS A 126 -3.30 22.22 -4.96
C HIS A 126 -3.73 21.67 -3.58
N HIS A 127 -3.01 20.67 -3.06
CA HIS A 127 -3.33 19.97 -1.81
C HIS A 127 -2.10 19.86 -0.89
N PRO A 128 -1.65 20.98 -0.30
CA PRO A 128 -0.38 21.03 0.44
C PRO A 128 -0.34 20.09 1.65
N ASP A 129 -1.45 19.91 2.38
CA ASP A 129 -1.51 19.01 3.53
C ASP A 129 -1.31 17.55 3.11
N THR A 130 -2.01 17.12 2.06
CA THR A 130 -1.87 15.77 1.49
C THR A 130 -0.46 15.55 0.96
N ARG A 131 0.14 16.57 0.33
CA ARG A 131 1.53 16.53 -0.13
C ARG A 131 2.52 16.37 1.02
N ALA A 132 2.36 17.13 2.11
CA ALA A 132 3.22 17.00 3.28
C ALA A 132 3.15 15.60 3.92
N ARG A 133 1.95 14.99 3.96
CA ARG A 133 1.78 13.59 4.40
C ARG A 133 2.43 12.60 3.44
N PHE A 134 2.29 12.82 2.13
CA PHE A 134 2.95 12.03 1.11
C PHE A 134 4.48 12.07 1.28
N ASP A 135 5.07 13.26 1.44
CA ASP A 135 6.52 13.44 1.64
C ASP A 135 6.98 12.70 2.90
N ARG A 136 6.20 12.81 3.99
CA ARG A 136 6.47 12.06 5.24
C ARG A 136 6.47 10.54 5.03
N VAL A 137 5.56 10.01 4.20
CA VAL A 137 5.51 8.58 3.86
C VAL A 137 6.69 8.21 2.96
N ALA A 138 7.02 9.03 1.96
CA ALA A 138 8.17 8.82 1.09
C ALA A 138 9.49 8.73 1.90
N ASP A 139 9.70 9.64 2.84
CA ASP A 139 10.87 9.64 3.75
C ASP A 139 10.88 8.45 4.73
N LEU A 140 9.71 7.88 5.01
CA LEU A 140 9.59 6.70 5.87
C LEU A 140 9.98 5.43 5.12
N VAL A 141 9.49 5.27 3.89
CA VAL A 141 9.69 4.05 3.09
C VAL A 141 11.02 4.03 2.36
N GLU A 142 11.75 5.15 2.34
CA GLU A 142 13.10 5.23 1.78
C GLU A 142 14.04 4.20 2.43
N GLY A 143 14.65 3.34 1.61
CA GLY A 143 15.48 2.21 2.04
C GLY A 143 14.71 0.93 2.41
N PHE A 144 13.38 0.92 2.28
CA PHE A 144 12.50 -0.23 2.51
C PHE A 144 11.69 -0.61 1.27
N GLU A 145 12.08 -0.17 0.08
CA GLU A 145 11.33 -0.30 -1.17
C GLU A 145 11.32 -1.73 -1.76
N SER A 146 11.66 -2.76 -0.99
CA SER A 146 11.48 -4.16 -1.39
C SER A 146 10.22 -4.76 -0.75
N PRO A 147 9.60 -5.82 -1.34
CA PRO A 147 8.47 -6.51 -0.72
C PRO A 147 8.76 -6.94 0.73
N PHE A 148 9.99 -7.43 0.99
CA PHE A 148 10.48 -7.80 2.32
C PHE A 148 10.63 -6.58 3.23
N GLY A 149 11.30 -5.53 2.76
CA GLY A 149 11.55 -4.31 3.52
C GLY A 149 10.26 -3.62 3.94
N LEU A 150 9.32 -3.45 3.01
CA LEU A 150 8.04 -2.80 3.28
C LEU A 150 7.16 -3.65 4.19
N GLU A 151 7.24 -5.00 4.07
CA GLU A 151 6.57 -5.88 5.02
C GLU A 151 7.13 -5.75 6.44
N LEU A 152 8.45 -5.77 6.59
CA LEU A 152 9.13 -5.58 7.86
C LEU A 152 8.69 -4.25 8.49
N LEU A 153 8.80 -3.15 7.73
CA LEU A 153 8.47 -1.80 8.19
C LEU A 153 7.02 -1.69 8.68
N SER A 154 6.06 -2.15 7.86
CA SER A 154 4.63 -2.09 8.19
C SER A 154 4.24 -3.02 9.34
N THR A 155 4.88 -4.20 9.44
CA THR A 155 4.65 -5.14 10.55
C THR A 155 5.13 -4.55 11.87
N VAL A 156 6.35 -3.99 11.90
CA VAL A 156 6.91 -3.39 13.11
C VAL A 156 6.12 -2.15 13.51
N HIS A 157 5.80 -1.25 12.57
CA HIS A 157 4.98 -0.07 12.82
C HIS A 157 3.62 -0.43 13.43
N TRP A 158 2.92 -1.41 12.85
CA TRP A 158 1.65 -1.89 13.39
C TRP A 158 1.78 -2.37 14.84
N VAL A 159 2.83 -3.14 15.14
CA VAL A 159 3.08 -3.66 16.49
C VAL A 159 3.30 -2.51 17.48
N ILE A 160 4.18 -1.56 17.18
CA ILE A 160 4.48 -0.47 18.12
C ILE A 160 3.31 0.51 18.27
N HIS A 161 2.60 0.82 17.19
CA HIS A 161 1.51 1.77 17.18
C HIS A 161 0.24 1.22 17.84
N LYS A 162 -0.21 0.01 17.46
CA LYS A 162 -1.48 -0.55 17.99
C LYS A 162 -1.35 -1.13 19.40
N ASN A 163 -0.15 -1.51 19.83
CA ASN A 163 0.05 -2.15 21.13
C ASN A 163 0.71 -1.26 22.18
N SER A 164 1.00 0.01 21.86
CA SER A 164 1.73 0.93 22.77
C SER A 164 3.03 0.31 23.30
N VAL A 165 3.76 -0.37 22.43
CA VAL A 165 5.00 -1.06 22.82
C VAL A 165 6.14 -0.06 22.78
N SER A 166 6.75 0.19 23.94
CA SER A 166 7.89 1.10 24.10
C SER A 166 9.25 0.41 24.16
N ALA A 167 9.29 -0.93 24.21
CA ALA A 167 10.52 -1.70 24.36
C ALA A 167 10.75 -2.63 23.16
N VAL A 168 11.96 -2.63 22.61
CA VAL A 168 12.36 -3.43 21.44
C VAL A 168 12.15 -4.93 21.68
N ASP A 169 12.46 -5.45 22.86
CA ASP A 169 12.27 -6.87 23.19
C ASP A 169 10.81 -7.30 23.11
N GLU A 170 9.89 -6.42 23.50
CA GLU A 170 8.46 -6.67 23.39
C GLU A 170 7.99 -6.57 21.93
N ALA A 171 8.57 -5.65 21.14
CA ALA A 171 8.30 -5.59 19.70
C ALA A 171 8.74 -6.89 19.01
N ILE A 172 9.91 -7.43 19.34
CA ILE A 172 10.40 -8.72 18.82
C ILE A 172 9.43 -9.84 19.13
N ARG A 173 9.05 -10.00 20.41
CA ARG A 173 8.08 -11.04 20.83
C ARG A 173 6.76 -10.92 20.07
N ARG A 174 6.20 -9.71 19.95
CA ARG A 174 4.91 -9.51 19.29
C ARG A 174 4.95 -9.67 17.78
N VAL A 175 6.04 -9.26 17.13
CA VAL A 175 6.26 -9.51 15.69
C VAL A 175 6.32 -11.00 15.45
N HIS A 176 7.12 -11.75 16.22
CA HIS A 176 7.22 -13.21 16.05
C HIS A 176 5.93 -13.95 16.41
N ALA A 177 5.17 -13.46 17.40
CA ALA A 177 3.84 -13.98 17.73
C ALA A 177 2.75 -13.63 16.69
N TRP A 178 3.07 -12.84 15.67
CA TRP A 178 2.09 -12.50 14.62
C TRP A 178 1.74 -13.72 13.77
N SER A 179 2.75 -14.45 13.30
CA SER A 179 2.63 -15.70 12.54
C SER A 179 4.02 -16.31 12.32
N ASN A 180 4.07 -17.60 11.96
CA ASN A 180 5.33 -18.27 11.59
C ASN A 180 6.11 -17.52 10.50
N ARG A 181 5.40 -16.89 9.54
CA ARG A 181 6.04 -16.07 8.50
C ARG A 181 6.90 -14.96 9.11
N LYS A 182 6.44 -14.30 10.17
CA LYS A 182 7.16 -13.16 10.77
C LYS A 182 8.42 -13.56 11.52
N MET A 183 8.66 -14.85 11.75
CA MET A 183 9.95 -15.35 12.27
C MET A 183 11.12 -15.11 11.31
N GLN A 184 10.85 -14.80 10.03
CA GLN A 184 11.88 -14.41 9.07
C GLN A 184 12.57 -13.08 9.41
N PHE A 185 11.94 -12.25 10.24
CA PHE A 185 12.52 -10.97 10.66
C PHE A 185 13.44 -11.17 11.85
N THR A 186 14.71 -10.82 11.68
CA THR A 186 15.70 -10.94 12.75
C THR A 186 15.43 -9.91 13.86
N PRO A 187 15.84 -10.18 15.12
CA PRO A 187 15.78 -9.18 16.19
C PRO A 187 16.42 -7.84 15.81
N ARG A 188 17.57 -7.88 15.11
CA ARG A 188 18.27 -6.68 14.61
C ARG A 188 17.41 -5.87 13.64
N GLN A 189 16.71 -6.54 12.72
CA GLN A 189 15.80 -5.87 11.78
C GLN A 189 14.59 -5.26 12.50
N ILE A 190 14.03 -5.96 13.49
CA ILE A 190 12.90 -5.46 14.28
C ILE A 190 13.31 -4.27 15.16
N GLY A 191 14.61 -4.13 15.48
CA GLY A 191 15.18 -2.96 16.14
C GLY A 191 14.93 -1.62 15.44
N LEU A 192 14.43 -1.62 14.19
CA LEU A 192 13.94 -0.39 13.54
C LEU A 192 12.77 0.28 14.29
N ALA A 193 12.14 -0.40 15.25
CA ALA A 193 11.14 0.17 16.15
C ALA A 193 11.60 1.48 16.82
N ASP A 194 12.88 1.57 17.19
CA ASP A 194 13.46 2.78 17.78
C ASP A 194 13.53 3.92 16.74
N MET A 195 13.93 3.58 15.50
CA MET A 195 13.95 4.53 14.38
C MET A 195 12.54 5.08 14.08
N LEU A 196 11.53 4.22 14.04
CA LEU A 196 10.14 4.64 13.85
C LEU A 196 9.69 5.60 14.96
N SER A 197 9.97 5.25 16.21
CA SER A 197 9.62 6.09 17.36
C SER A 197 10.29 7.46 17.29
N ASN A 198 11.59 7.50 16.94
CA ASN A 198 12.35 8.74 16.80
C ASN A 198 11.88 9.61 15.62
N LYS A 199 11.39 9.00 14.53
CA LYS A 199 10.79 9.71 13.38
C LYS A 199 9.33 10.12 13.62
N GLY A 200 8.80 9.98 14.85
CA GLY A 200 7.41 10.32 15.18
C GLY A 200 6.37 9.37 14.60
N TRP A 201 6.77 8.15 14.22
CA TRP A 201 5.90 7.05 13.76
C TRP A 201 5.67 6.02 14.88
N GLY A 202 5.88 6.41 16.14
CA GLY A 202 5.59 5.61 17.33
C GLY A 202 4.13 5.74 17.79
N THR A 203 3.87 5.38 19.04
CA THR A 203 2.58 5.72 19.67
C THR A 203 2.54 7.21 19.96
N ASP A 204 1.56 7.90 19.37
CA ASP A 204 1.21 9.24 19.82
C ASP A 204 0.77 9.14 21.28
N ARG A 205 1.49 9.80 22.18
CA ARG A 205 0.90 10.18 23.47
C ARG A 205 -0.28 11.06 23.12
N VAL A 206 -1.48 10.49 23.16
CA VAL A 206 -2.71 11.28 23.19
C VAL A 206 -2.55 12.25 24.35
N THR A 207 -2.17 13.48 24.05
CA THR A 207 -2.28 14.57 24.99
C THR A 207 -3.77 14.79 25.07
N VAL A 208 -4.39 14.15 26.06
CA VAL A 208 -5.73 14.51 26.50
C VAL A 208 -5.56 15.93 27.02
N MET A 209 -5.86 16.93 26.18
CA MET A 209 -6.12 18.27 26.69
C MET A 209 -7.44 18.14 27.46
N VAL A 210 -7.29 18.12 28.78
CA VAL A 210 -8.39 18.28 29.74
C VAL A 210 -8.87 19.73 29.67
#